data_AF-A0A6V8CCI7-F1
#
_entry.id   AF-A0A6V8CCI7-F1
#
_cell.length_a   1.000
_cell.length_b   1.000
_cell.length_c   1.000
_cell.angle_alpha   90.00
_cell.angle_beta   90.00
_cell.angle_gamma   90.00
#
_symmetry.space_group_name_H-M   'P 1'
#
loop_
_entity.id
_entity.type
_entity.pdbx_description
1 polymer ?
#
loop_
_entity_poly.entity_id
_entity_poly.type
_entity_poly.pdbx_seq_one_letter_code
_entity_poly.pdbx_strand_id
1 'polypeptide(L)'
;MEHTIGVVCGSFHKEEVERMLSEVRQRAQGLDHALLLEPTWVPGAFEVPLATKRLFDGGCDAVVTLGIIERGQTLHGQVMGQAVLSSLIELQLEYGRPVGLGIIGPGADPEHIEPRLFPHAKAAIDAVLHMLG
;
A
#
# COMPACT_ATOMS: atom_id res chain seq x y z
N MET A 1 11.68 -15.78 13.45
CA MET A 1 12.20 -15.52 12.09
C MET A 1 11.89 -14.06 11.80
N GLU A 2 12.80 -13.34 11.17
CA GLU A 2 12.57 -11.93 10.84
C GLU A 2 11.68 -11.87 9.59
N HIS A 3 10.47 -11.35 9.71
CA HIS A 3 9.53 -11.22 8.61
C HIS A 3 9.95 -10.09 7.68
N THR A 4 9.86 -10.31 6.38
CA THR A 4 10.16 -9.29 5.36
C THR A 4 8.88 -8.60 4.89
N ILE A 5 8.87 -7.26 4.97
CA ILE A 5 7.74 -6.45 4.56
C ILE A 5 8.15 -5.60 3.35
N GLY A 6 7.58 -5.89 2.19
CA GLY A 6 7.71 -5.06 1.01
C GLY A 6 6.83 -3.81 1.09
N VAL A 7 7.22 -2.73 0.41
CA VAL A 7 6.37 -1.54 0.24
C VAL A 7 6.26 -1.20 -1.24
N VAL A 8 5.05 -0.96 -1.72
CA VAL A 8 4.78 -0.47 -3.09
C VAL A 8 4.18 0.92 -3.02
N CYS A 9 4.80 1.89 -3.70
CA CYS A 9 4.38 3.29 -3.71
C CYS A 9 3.97 3.73 -5.11
N GLY A 10 2.76 4.27 -5.26
CA GLY A 10 2.36 4.99 -6.47
C GLY A 10 3.04 6.36 -6.57
N SER A 11 3.52 6.72 -7.76
CA SER A 11 4.18 8.02 -8.00
C SER A 11 3.20 9.14 -8.36
N PHE A 12 1.94 8.83 -8.62
CA PHE A 12 0.87 9.82 -8.69
C PHE A 12 0.58 10.34 -7.26
N HIS A 13 0.62 11.66 -7.06
CA HIS A 13 0.68 12.32 -5.73
C HIS A 13 1.94 11.92 -4.94
N LYS A 14 3.11 12.04 -5.57
CA LYS A 14 4.38 11.53 -5.02
C LYS A 14 4.72 12.15 -3.65
N GLU A 15 4.57 13.45 -3.48
CA GLU A 15 4.93 14.15 -2.24
C GLU A 15 4.08 13.66 -1.06
N GLU A 16 2.79 13.46 -1.29
CA GLU A 16 1.85 12.89 -0.33
C GLU A 16 2.20 11.43 0.00
N VAL A 17 2.51 10.62 -1.01
CA VAL A 17 2.90 9.22 -0.83
C VAL A 17 4.25 9.09 -0.11
N GLU A 18 5.19 10.01 -0.32
CA GLU A 18 6.45 10.07 0.43
C GLU A 18 6.20 10.35 1.93
N ARG A 19 5.22 11.20 2.25
CA ARG A 19 4.80 11.44 3.64
C ARG A 19 4.14 10.20 4.26
N MET A 20 3.31 9.50 3.51
CA MET A 20 2.73 8.22 3.92
C MET A 20 3.83 7.16 4.15
N LEU A 21 4.81 7.07 3.26
CA LEU A 21 5.94 6.16 3.39
C LEU A 21 6.79 6.47 4.63
N SER A 22 6.93 7.76 4.96
CA SER A 22 7.67 8.20 6.16
C SER A 22 7.00 7.71 7.45
N GLU A 23 5.66 7.75 7.51
CA GLU A 23 4.88 7.15 8.61
C GLU A 23 5.07 5.63 8.69
N VAL A 24 4.99 4.92 7.56
CA VAL A 24 5.22 3.46 7.51
C VAL A 24 6.63 3.12 8.02
N ARG A 25 7.65 3.86 7.58
CA ARG A 25 9.04 3.69 8.04
C ARG A 25 9.17 3.94 9.53
N GLN A 26 8.61 5.04 10.05
CA GLN A 26 8.66 5.36 11.47
C GLN A 26 8.01 4.25 12.30
N ARG A 27 6.88 3.71 11.85
CA ARG A 27 6.16 2.66 12.56
C ARG A 27 6.86 1.31 12.52
N ALA A 28 7.61 1.03 11.45
CA ALA A 28 8.41 -0.18 11.29
C ALA A 28 9.77 -0.13 12.00
N GLN A 29 10.20 1.03 12.51
CA GLN A 29 11.44 1.14 13.29
C GLN A 29 11.33 0.40 14.62
N GLY A 30 12.43 -0.28 15.00
CA GLY A 30 12.54 -0.94 16.30
C GLY A 30 11.70 -2.21 16.44
N LEU A 31 11.26 -2.81 15.32
CA LEU A 31 10.64 -4.12 15.33
C LEU A 31 11.71 -5.20 15.42
N ASP A 32 11.67 -6.04 16.46
CA ASP A 32 12.65 -7.10 16.68
C ASP A 32 12.50 -8.26 15.68
N HIS A 33 11.35 -8.36 15.00
CA HIS A 33 10.98 -9.52 14.17
C HIS A 33 10.43 -9.13 12.79
N ALA A 34 10.66 -7.90 12.34
CA ALA A 34 10.26 -7.49 10.99
C ALA A 34 11.24 -6.50 10.37
N LEU A 35 11.57 -6.75 9.11
CA LEU A 35 12.42 -5.92 8.26
C LEU A 35 11.57 -5.27 7.17
N LEU A 36 11.52 -3.95 7.16
CA LEU A 36 10.94 -3.18 6.06
C LEU A 36 11.96 -3.08 4.92
N LEU A 37 11.59 -3.53 3.72
CA LEU A 37 12.43 -3.44 2.53
C LEU A 37 12.37 -2.05 1.89
N GLU A 38 13.29 -1.78 0.97
CA GLU A 38 13.26 -0.55 0.17
C GLU A 38 11.96 -0.45 -0.67
N PRO A 39 11.40 0.77 -0.84
CA PRO A 39 10.13 0.96 -1.53
C PRO A 39 10.27 0.70 -3.03
N THR A 40 9.32 -0.06 -3.58
CA THR A 40 9.13 -0.22 -5.02
C THR A 40 8.20 0.88 -5.52
N TRP A 41 8.75 1.84 -6.26
CA TRP A 41 7.97 2.91 -6.89
C TRP A 41 7.38 2.46 -8.23
N VAL A 42 6.08 2.70 -8.42
CA VAL A 42 5.35 2.44 -9.66
C VAL A 42 4.69 3.73 -10.16
N PRO A 43 4.31 3.83 -11.46
CA PRO A 43 3.71 5.05 -12.00
C PRO A 43 2.44 5.49 -11.26
N GLY A 44 1.51 4.57 -10.97
CA GLY A 44 0.32 4.87 -10.19
C GLY A 44 -0.32 3.63 -9.54
N ALA A 45 -1.51 3.82 -8.98
CA ALA A 45 -2.24 2.75 -8.28
C ALA A 45 -2.55 1.53 -9.17
N PHE A 46 -2.66 1.73 -10.49
CA PHE A 46 -2.96 0.66 -11.44
C PHE A 46 -1.86 -0.41 -11.51
N GLU A 47 -0.59 -0.03 -11.36
CA GLU A 47 0.54 -0.96 -11.38
C GLU A 47 0.81 -1.63 -10.02
N VAL A 48 0.16 -1.16 -8.94
CA VAL A 48 0.41 -1.66 -7.58
C VAL A 48 0.17 -3.17 -7.47
N PRO A 49 -0.93 -3.76 -7.97
CA PRO A 49 -1.13 -5.21 -7.88
C PRO A 49 -0.01 -6.03 -8.51
N LEU A 50 0.50 -5.60 -9.68
CA LEU A 50 1.59 -6.32 -10.35
C LEU A 50 2.89 -6.24 -9.55
N ALA A 51 3.21 -5.08 -8.97
CA ALA A 51 4.38 -4.93 -8.11
C ALA A 51 4.25 -5.74 -6.81
N THR A 52 3.06 -5.75 -6.20
CA THR A 52 2.76 -6.59 -5.02
C THR A 52 2.95 -8.06 -5.33
N LYS A 53 2.41 -8.55 -6.46
CA LYS A 53 2.63 -9.94 -6.90
C LYS A 53 4.11 -10.27 -7.03
N ARG A 54 4.91 -9.39 -7.65
CA ARG A 54 6.36 -9.59 -7.82
C ARG A 54 7.10 -9.65 -6.48
N LEU A 55 6.70 -8.86 -5.49
CA LEU A 55 7.27 -8.93 -4.14
C LEU A 55 6.95 -10.26 -3.46
N PHE A 56 5.71 -10.75 -3.60
CA PHE A 56 5.33 -12.06 -3.07
C PHE A 56 6.05 -13.22 -3.78
N ASP A 57 6.17 -13.18 -5.11
CA ASP A 57 6.98 -14.13 -5.89
C ASP A 57 8.45 -14.11 -5.47
N GLY A 58 8.96 -12.94 -5.07
CA GLY A 58 10.30 -12.74 -4.50
C GLY A 58 10.46 -13.23 -3.05
N GLY A 59 9.39 -13.71 -2.41
CA GLY A 59 9.43 -14.28 -1.07
C GLY A 59 9.09 -13.32 0.07
N CYS A 60 8.62 -12.10 -0.19
CA CYS A 60 8.19 -11.18 0.88
C CYS A 60 7.07 -11.79 1.71
N ASP A 61 7.14 -11.70 3.03
CA ASP A 61 6.13 -12.24 3.96
C ASP A 61 4.86 -11.38 4.01
N ALA A 62 4.98 -10.08 3.72
CA ALA A 62 3.87 -9.14 3.62
C ALA A 62 4.18 -7.99 2.67
N VAL A 63 3.14 -7.24 2.26
CA VAL A 63 3.30 -6.03 1.45
C VAL A 63 2.41 -4.91 1.96
N VAL A 64 2.96 -3.70 2.13
CA VAL A 64 2.20 -2.46 2.32
C VAL A 64 2.07 -1.74 0.98
N THR A 65 0.87 -1.35 0.60
CA THR A 65 0.62 -0.57 -0.63
C THR A 65 0.25 0.87 -0.27
N LEU A 66 0.86 1.84 -0.92
CA LEU A 66 0.62 3.27 -0.72
C LEU A 66 0.27 3.94 -2.06
N GLY A 67 -0.75 4.80 -2.07
CA GLY A 67 -1.14 5.52 -3.27
C GLY A 67 -2.40 6.35 -3.08
N ILE A 68 -2.74 7.15 -4.09
CA ILE A 68 -3.94 8.00 -4.09
C ILE A 68 -4.69 7.81 -5.40
N ILE A 69 -5.99 7.59 -5.29
CA ILE A 69 -6.93 7.54 -6.41
C ILE A 69 -7.95 8.67 -6.20
N GLU A 70 -7.61 9.82 -6.74
CA GLU A 70 -8.41 11.05 -6.69
C GLU A 70 -9.66 10.97 -7.57
N ARG A 71 -10.71 11.72 -7.21
CA ARG A 71 -11.90 11.88 -8.04
C ARG A 71 -11.60 12.74 -9.27
N GLY A 72 -11.79 12.17 -10.46
CA GLY A 72 -11.78 12.90 -11.72
C GLY A 72 -13.17 13.30 -12.19
N GLN A 73 -13.25 13.82 -13.43
CA GLN A 73 -14.52 14.19 -14.08
C GLN A 73 -15.32 12.99 -14.62
N THR A 74 -14.71 11.80 -14.66
CA THR A 74 -15.31 10.58 -15.19
C THR A 74 -15.21 9.44 -14.17
N LEU A 75 -15.91 8.34 -14.42
CA LEU A 75 -15.86 7.13 -13.58
C LEU A 75 -14.53 6.37 -13.67
N HIS A 76 -13.56 6.84 -14.47
CA HIS A 76 -12.30 6.14 -14.71
C HIS A 76 -11.57 5.76 -13.41
N GLY A 77 -11.36 6.71 -12.50
CA GLY A 77 -10.68 6.45 -11.23
C GLY A 77 -11.46 5.49 -10.33
N GLN A 78 -12.79 5.56 -10.35
CA GLN A 78 -13.65 4.70 -9.55
C GLN A 78 -13.60 3.24 -10.02
N VAL A 79 -13.77 3.01 -11.32
CA VAL A 79 -13.74 1.66 -11.93
C VAL A 79 -12.34 1.07 -11.82
N MET A 80 -11.31 1.84 -12.14
CA MET A 80 -9.91 1.40 -12.03
C MET A 80 -9.56 1.03 -10.59
N GLY A 81 -9.92 1.86 -9.61
CA GLY A 81 -9.59 1.58 -8.22
C GLY A 81 -10.34 0.37 -7.65
N GLN A 82 -11.58 0.12 -8.06
CA GLN A 82 -12.28 -1.11 -7.70
C GLN A 82 -11.54 -2.36 -8.22
N ALA A 83 -11.05 -2.32 -9.46
CA ALA A 83 -10.24 -3.41 -10.01
C ALA A 83 -8.93 -3.61 -9.24
N VAL A 84 -8.20 -2.51 -8.94
CA VAL A 84 -6.96 -2.54 -8.15
C VAL A 84 -7.20 -3.17 -6.77
N LEU A 85 -8.21 -2.71 -6.04
CA LEU A 85 -8.52 -3.24 -4.70
C LEU A 85 -8.92 -4.72 -4.75
N SER A 86 -9.70 -5.11 -5.75
CA SER A 86 -10.11 -6.51 -5.94
C SER A 86 -8.89 -7.40 -6.19
N SER A 87 -7.97 -6.98 -7.06
CA SER A 87 -6.73 -7.73 -7.32
C SER A 87 -5.82 -7.82 -6.10
N LEU A 88 -5.75 -6.79 -5.24
CA LEU A 88 -4.99 -6.87 -3.99
C LEU A 88 -5.60 -7.86 -2.99
N ILE A 89 -6.94 -7.97 -2.96
CA ILE A 89 -7.65 -8.98 -2.18
C ILE A 89 -7.37 -10.38 -2.74
N GLU A 90 -7.42 -10.55 -4.06
CA GLU A 90 -7.09 -11.83 -4.69
C GLU A 90 -5.65 -12.26 -4.39
N LEU A 91 -4.69 -11.35 -4.50
CA LEU A 91 -3.27 -11.64 -4.22
C LEU A 91 -3.03 -12.05 -2.77
N GLN A 92 -3.60 -11.35 -1.78
CA GLN A 92 -3.40 -11.76 -0.38
C GLN A 92 -3.98 -13.15 -0.09
N LEU A 93 -5.10 -13.50 -0.73
CA LEU A 93 -5.75 -14.82 -0.59
C LEU A 93 -4.97 -15.92 -1.32
N GLU A 94 -4.48 -15.62 -2.53
CA GLU A 94 -3.70 -16.54 -3.36
C GLU A 94 -2.38 -16.93 -2.65
N TYR A 95 -1.65 -15.94 -2.13
CA TYR A 95 -0.35 -16.17 -1.49
C TYR A 95 -0.45 -16.55 -0.01
N GLY A 96 -1.60 -16.32 0.63
CA GLY A 96 -1.77 -16.49 2.08
C GLY A 96 -0.90 -15.53 2.89
N ARG A 97 -0.65 -14.31 2.37
CA ARG A 97 0.24 -13.30 2.95
C ARG A 97 -0.46 -11.95 3.03
N PRO A 98 -0.34 -11.20 4.13
CA PRO A 98 -1.12 -9.99 4.33
C PRO A 98 -0.69 -8.85 3.38
N VAL A 99 -1.70 -8.12 2.89
CA VAL A 99 -1.51 -6.86 2.15
C VAL A 99 -2.11 -5.71 2.97
N GLY A 100 -1.27 -4.77 3.38
CA GLY A 100 -1.67 -3.55 4.07
C GLY A 100 -2.15 -2.50 3.08
N LEU A 101 -3.42 -2.13 3.14
CA LEU A 101 -4.03 -1.18 2.21
C LEU A 101 -3.90 0.28 2.69
N GLY A 102 -2.91 0.99 2.16
CA GLY A 102 -2.72 2.43 2.32
C GLY A 102 -3.00 3.21 1.04
N ILE A 103 -3.84 2.69 0.13
CA ILE A 103 -4.33 3.47 -1.02
C ILE A 103 -5.54 4.28 -0.58
N ILE A 104 -5.48 5.61 -0.73
CA ILE A 104 -6.61 6.51 -0.45
C ILE A 104 -7.52 6.57 -1.68
N GLY A 105 -8.77 6.15 -1.51
CA GLY A 105 -9.78 6.12 -2.57
C GLY A 105 -10.48 4.75 -2.67
N PRO A 106 -11.13 4.45 -3.81
CA PRO A 106 -11.14 5.26 -5.03
C PRO A 106 -12.04 6.49 -4.98
N GLY A 107 -11.69 7.52 -5.75
CA GLY A 107 -12.51 8.71 -5.94
C GLY A 107 -12.54 9.63 -4.74
N ALA A 108 -11.41 9.76 -4.03
CA ALA A 108 -11.29 10.73 -2.95
C ALA A 108 -11.34 12.16 -3.51
N ASP A 109 -12.18 13.02 -2.94
CA ASP A 109 -12.12 14.45 -3.23
C ASP A 109 -10.81 15.04 -2.68
N PRO A 110 -10.24 16.07 -3.32
CA PRO A 110 -8.94 16.63 -2.95
C PRO A 110 -8.83 17.00 -1.46
N GLU A 111 -9.89 17.60 -0.91
CA GLU A 111 -9.99 18.01 0.50
C GLU A 111 -9.93 16.84 1.49
N HIS A 112 -10.23 15.63 1.04
CA HIS A 112 -10.20 14.42 1.87
C HIS A 112 -8.83 13.72 1.86
N ILE A 113 -7.92 14.06 0.95
CA ILE A 113 -6.62 13.39 0.82
C ILE A 113 -5.73 13.69 2.03
N GLU A 114 -5.50 14.98 2.31
CA GLU A 114 -4.57 15.45 3.33
C GLU A 114 -4.86 14.87 4.74
N PRO A 115 -6.11 14.88 5.26
CA PRO A 115 -6.41 14.30 6.57
C PRO A 115 -6.27 12.77 6.64
N ARG A 116 -6.19 12.10 5.48
CA ARG A 116 -6.17 10.64 5.37
C ARG A 116 -4.78 10.05 5.19
N LEU A 117 -3.76 10.85 4.84
CA LEU A 117 -2.38 10.39 4.60
C LEU A 117 -1.86 9.54 5.77
N PHE A 118 -1.73 10.13 6.95
CA PHE A 118 -1.16 9.43 8.12
C PHE A 118 -2.06 8.29 8.63
N PRO A 119 -3.39 8.46 8.79
CA PRO A 119 -4.24 7.36 9.26
C PRO A 119 -4.23 6.13 8.35
N HIS A 120 -4.21 6.30 7.03
CA HIS A 120 -4.21 5.17 6.09
C HIS A 120 -2.84 4.49 6.05
N ALA A 121 -1.75 5.27 6.03
CA ALA A 121 -0.40 4.73 6.10
C ALA A 121 -0.20 3.89 7.37
N LYS A 122 -0.60 4.44 8.52
CA LYS A 122 -0.55 3.76 9.82
C LYS A 122 -1.39 2.48 9.83
N ALA A 123 -2.65 2.56 9.40
CA ALA A 123 -3.55 1.40 9.39
C ALA A 123 -3.00 0.27 8.50
N ALA A 124 -2.38 0.61 7.37
CA ALA A 124 -1.80 -0.36 6.45
C ALA A 124 -0.64 -1.15 7.08
N ILE A 125 0.31 -0.48 7.73
CA ILE A 125 1.43 -1.16 8.40
C ILE A 125 0.97 -1.89 9.67
N ASP A 126 0.11 -1.28 10.49
CA ASP A 126 -0.40 -1.93 11.71
C ASP A 126 -1.15 -3.23 11.38
N ALA A 127 -1.92 -3.26 10.30
CA ALA A 127 -2.60 -4.47 9.84
C ALA A 127 -1.62 -5.58 9.43
N VAL A 128 -0.58 -5.23 8.66
CA VAL A 128 0.47 -6.18 8.27
C VAL A 128 1.18 -6.74 9.49
N LEU A 129 1.60 -5.88 10.41
CA LEU A 129 2.29 -6.31 11.63
C LEU A 129 1.43 -7.22 12.49
N HIS A 130 0.17 -6.88 12.67
CA HIS A 130 -0.77 -7.71 13.44
C HIS A 130 -0.99 -9.10 12.81
N MET A 131 -1.02 -9.19 11.49
CA MET A 131 -1.23 -10.45 10.78
C MET A 131 0.02 -11.34 10.72
N LEU A 132 1.21 -10.77 10.90
CA LEU A 132 2.46 -11.54 10.90
C LEU A 132 2.77 -12.23 12.25
N GLY A 133 2.16 -11.78 13.35
CA GLY A 133 2.30 -12.39 14.68
C GLY A 133 3.06 -11.51 15.65
#